data_AF-A0AAD5Z9H0-F1
#
_entry.id   AF-A0AAD5Z9H0-F1
#
_cell.length_a   1.000
_cell.length_b   1.000
_cell.length_c   1.000
_cell.angle_alpha   90.00
_cell.angle_beta   90.00
_cell.angle_gamma   90.00
#
_symmetry.space_group_name_H-M   'P 1'
#
loop_
_entity.id
_entity.type
_entity.pdbx_description
1 polymer ?
#
loop_
_entity_poly.entity_id
_entity_poly.type
_entity_poly.pdbx_seq_one_letter_code
_entity_poly.pdbx_strand_id
1 'polypeptide(L)'
;MLSLVWVFLLFPHPLFLLYIYPLSFATSIAPHTNLSLSLSFSFSLLFTSLFFMGAIDVSVIAKTEGESMVKREEERMREAEYLKGVRHLCDTGVTKVPSRYILPAPERPHIVRCGDISSSHNLKLPIIDLSLLHTPKRAVALEALSMACKEYGFFQVVNHGIPSEVIKDMIDVSKRFFGMPYDEREKYMSSDLRSPVRYGTSFNQIKDRVFCWRDFLKLNCQPLESVLPFWPSSPADMRDKTIAYANGMKSLFKELMSAILESLGVSKKVLSEFDDGSHLMVVNCFPPCPEPNLTLGMPPHSDYGFLTLLLQDQVAGLQVQYKDEWVTIEPVPGAFVVNIGDHLEIFSNGIYKSILHRVLVNSLQNRISIASLHSMPIEKVISTAAELVSESSPKRYMDTDFATFLNYISSTETKKKNFLESRKLTCTRDQTTEGQLC
;
A
#
# COMPACT_ATOMS: atom_id res chain seq x y z
N MET A 1 -70.86 22.76 -27.26
CA MET A 1 -70.99 23.21 -28.66
C MET A 1 -69.57 23.42 -29.19
N LEU A 2 -69.17 22.67 -30.24
CA LEU A 2 -67.95 22.82 -31.08
C LEU A 2 -66.59 22.66 -30.37
N SER A 3 -65.47 22.19 -30.92
CA SER A 3 -65.11 21.46 -32.15
C SER A 3 -63.64 21.03 -31.99
N LEU A 4 -63.21 20.03 -32.77
CA LEU A 4 -61.83 19.49 -32.87
C LEU A 4 -60.73 20.55 -33.07
N VAL A 5 -59.51 20.29 -32.57
CA VAL A 5 -58.24 20.40 -33.34
C VAL A 5 -57.21 19.38 -32.81
N TRP A 6 -56.62 18.62 -33.74
CA TRP A 6 -55.45 17.76 -33.58
C TRP A 6 -54.15 18.53 -33.81
N VAL A 7 -53.08 18.24 -33.07
CA VAL A 7 -51.69 18.17 -33.60
C VAL A 7 -50.92 17.09 -32.83
N PHE A 8 -50.34 16.13 -33.56
CA PHE A 8 -49.51 15.03 -33.06
C PHE A 8 -48.01 15.38 -33.14
N LEU A 9 -47.28 15.03 -32.07
CA LEU A 9 -45.98 14.34 -31.93
C LEU A 9 -44.76 14.61 -32.84
N LEU A 10 -43.57 14.45 -32.22
CA LEU A 10 -42.37 13.65 -32.62
C LEU A 10 -41.30 13.94 -31.51
N PHE A 11 -40.74 13.07 -30.65
CA PHE A 11 -40.06 11.75 -30.73
C PHE A 11 -39.61 11.36 -29.26
N PRO A 12 -38.92 10.24 -28.93
CA PRO A 12 -39.44 8.90 -28.64
C PRO A 12 -39.06 8.28 -27.24
N HIS A 13 -40.04 7.59 -26.63
CA HIS A 13 -39.97 6.32 -25.86
C HIS A 13 -39.10 6.11 -24.59
N PRO A 14 -39.43 5.09 -23.73
CA PRO A 14 -39.75 5.36 -22.32
C PRO A 14 -38.97 4.50 -21.30
N LEU A 15 -38.99 4.97 -20.05
CA LEU A 15 -38.59 4.22 -18.85
C LEU A 15 -39.72 3.25 -18.44
N PHE A 16 -39.38 1.98 -18.19
CA PHE A 16 -40.21 1.07 -17.40
C PHE A 16 -39.65 0.98 -15.97
N LEU A 17 -40.41 1.50 -15.01
CA LEU A 17 -40.22 1.34 -13.57
C LEU A 17 -41.09 0.18 -13.09
N LEU A 18 -40.48 -0.92 -12.64
CA LEU A 18 -41.17 -1.99 -11.92
C LEU A 18 -41.11 -1.69 -10.41
N TYR A 19 -42.21 -1.18 -9.87
CA TYR A 19 -42.44 -1.09 -8.43
C TYR A 19 -43.01 -2.43 -7.93
N ILE A 20 -42.27 -3.11 -7.04
CA ILE A 20 -42.77 -4.26 -6.29
C ILE A 20 -43.29 -3.74 -4.94
N TYR A 21 -44.59 -3.88 -4.69
CA TYR A 21 -45.18 -3.73 -3.35
C TYR A 21 -45.08 -5.06 -2.59
N PRO A 22 -44.73 -5.08 -1.30
CA PRO A 22 -44.92 -6.26 -0.46
C PRO A 22 -46.36 -6.27 0.09
N LEU A 23 -47.12 -7.33 -0.21
CA LEU A 23 -48.31 -7.69 0.57
C LEU A 23 -47.86 -8.57 1.75
N SER A 24 -48.01 -8.05 2.96
CA SER A 24 -47.97 -8.84 4.20
C SER A 24 -49.26 -9.62 4.36
N PHE A 25 -49.22 -10.93 4.59
CA PHE A 25 -50.21 -11.60 5.44
C PHE A 25 -49.60 -12.75 6.24
N ALA A 26 -49.96 -12.75 7.53
CA ALA A 26 -49.51 -13.62 8.58
C ALA A 26 -50.10 -15.04 8.46
N THR A 27 -49.30 -16.05 8.79
CA THR A 27 -49.73 -17.44 8.97
C THR A 27 -50.19 -17.67 10.42
N SER A 28 -51.40 -18.18 10.61
CA SER A 28 -51.78 -18.96 11.79
C SER A 28 -52.41 -20.27 11.33
N ILE A 29 -51.97 -21.36 11.96
CA ILE A 29 -52.10 -22.76 11.58
C ILE A 29 -53.49 -23.29 11.97
N ALA A 30 -54.10 -24.09 11.10
CA ALA A 30 -55.17 -25.02 11.47
C ALA A 30 -54.84 -26.43 10.93
N PRO A 31 -55.09 -27.53 11.70
CA PRO A 31 -54.71 -28.87 11.29
C PRO A 31 -55.88 -29.68 10.70
N HIS A 32 -55.48 -30.73 9.96
CA HIS A 32 -56.27 -31.89 9.50
C HIS A 32 -57.23 -31.69 8.30
N THR A 33 -56.83 -32.17 7.12
CA THR A 33 -57.29 -33.44 6.53
C THR A 33 -56.69 -33.64 5.12
N ASN A 34 -56.46 -34.92 4.77
CA ASN A 34 -55.86 -35.39 3.53
C ASN A 34 -56.69 -35.03 2.29
N LEU A 35 -56.05 -34.45 1.26
CA LEU A 35 -56.41 -34.67 -0.14
C LEU A 35 -55.16 -34.49 -1.02
N SER A 36 -54.82 -35.52 -1.79
CA SER A 36 -53.74 -35.50 -2.77
C SER A 36 -54.07 -34.56 -3.94
N LEU A 37 -53.25 -33.54 -4.18
CA LEU A 37 -53.32 -32.72 -5.39
C LEU A 37 -51.90 -32.47 -5.91
N SER A 38 -51.55 -33.13 -7.00
CA SER A 38 -50.39 -32.82 -7.83
C SER A 38 -50.63 -31.50 -8.56
N LEU A 39 -49.87 -30.44 -8.27
CA LEU A 39 -49.83 -29.25 -9.12
C LEU A 39 -48.70 -29.40 -10.13
N SER A 40 -49.05 -29.87 -11.32
CA SER A 40 -48.28 -29.63 -12.55
C SER A 40 -48.58 -28.21 -13.03
N PHE A 41 -47.57 -27.33 -13.05
CA PHE A 41 -47.67 -26.04 -13.73
C PHE A 41 -47.54 -26.25 -15.24
N SER A 42 -48.67 -26.21 -15.95
CA SER A 42 -48.69 -26.08 -17.41
C SER A 42 -48.85 -24.60 -17.77
N PHE A 43 -47.78 -23.98 -18.28
CA PHE A 43 -47.88 -22.68 -18.95
C PHE A 43 -48.49 -22.90 -20.33
N SER A 44 -49.78 -22.59 -20.51
CA SER A 44 -50.40 -22.49 -21.83
C SER A 44 -50.20 -21.06 -22.36
N LEU A 45 -49.38 -20.93 -23.40
CA LEU A 45 -49.24 -19.72 -24.20
C LEU A 45 -50.58 -19.39 -24.90
N LEU A 46 -51.08 -18.16 -24.72
CA LEU A 46 -52.06 -17.54 -25.61
C LEU A 46 -51.36 -16.41 -26.36
N PHE A 47 -50.85 -16.73 -27.54
CA PHE A 47 -50.39 -15.77 -28.54
C PHE A 47 -51.37 -15.81 -29.71
N THR A 48 -52.17 -14.76 -29.89
CA THR A 48 -52.87 -14.50 -31.15
C THR A 48 -52.60 -13.08 -31.63
N SER A 49 -51.66 -13.04 -32.58
CA SER A 49 -51.51 -12.14 -33.72
C SER A 49 -51.60 -10.62 -33.55
N LEU A 50 -50.45 -9.95 -33.69
CA LEU A 50 -50.30 -8.88 -34.67
C LEU A 50 -48.91 -9.03 -35.33
N PHE A 51 -48.89 -9.23 -36.64
CA PHE A 51 -47.69 -9.46 -37.46
C PHE A 51 -47.10 -8.14 -37.98
N PHE A 52 -45.79 -8.16 -38.27
CA PHE A 52 -44.94 -7.18 -38.99
C PHE A 52 -44.15 -6.14 -38.18
N MET A 53 -43.01 -6.57 -37.63
CA MET A 53 -41.65 -6.05 -37.93
C MET A 53 -40.66 -6.75 -36.97
N GLY A 54 -39.75 -7.57 -37.51
CA GLY A 54 -38.59 -8.14 -36.80
C GLY A 54 -38.91 -8.96 -35.54
N ALA A 55 -39.11 -10.26 -35.69
CA ALA A 55 -39.16 -11.18 -34.55
C ALA A 55 -37.80 -11.19 -33.84
N ILE A 56 -37.61 -10.33 -32.84
CA ILE A 56 -36.57 -10.54 -31.86
C ILE A 56 -37.09 -11.66 -30.96
N ASP A 57 -36.46 -12.81 -31.06
CA ASP A 57 -36.81 -13.98 -30.29
C ASP A 57 -36.63 -13.66 -28.79
N VAL A 58 -37.75 -13.49 -28.07
CA VAL A 58 -37.78 -13.16 -26.64
C VAL A 58 -37.06 -14.24 -25.82
N SER A 59 -37.02 -15.49 -26.31
CA SER A 59 -36.23 -16.56 -25.68
C SER A 59 -34.73 -16.35 -25.84
N VAL A 60 -34.29 -15.77 -26.96
CA VAL A 60 -32.89 -15.38 -27.20
C VAL A 60 -32.53 -14.17 -26.33
N ILE A 61 -33.39 -13.15 -26.20
CA ILE A 61 -33.13 -12.03 -25.28
C ILE A 61 -33.03 -12.52 -23.83
N ALA A 62 -33.99 -13.30 -23.35
CA ALA A 62 -33.97 -13.82 -21.98
C ALA A 62 -32.76 -14.74 -21.71
N LYS A 63 -32.34 -15.53 -22.70
CA LYS A 63 -31.13 -16.35 -22.63
C LYS A 63 -29.85 -15.49 -22.65
N THR A 64 -29.81 -14.44 -23.46
CA THR A 64 -28.66 -13.51 -23.54
C THR A 64 -28.55 -12.64 -22.29
N GLU A 65 -29.67 -12.20 -21.71
CA GLU A 65 -29.71 -11.49 -20.43
C GLU A 65 -29.37 -12.41 -19.26
N GLY A 66 -29.86 -13.66 -19.27
CA GLY A 66 -29.46 -14.69 -18.30
C GLY A 66 -27.97 -15.01 -18.37
N GLU A 67 -27.42 -15.20 -19.57
CA GLU A 67 -25.97 -15.40 -19.79
C GLU A 67 -25.14 -14.18 -19.38
N SER A 68 -25.64 -12.97 -19.60
CA SER A 68 -25.03 -11.71 -19.14
C SER A 68 -25.03 -11.59 -17.61
N MET A 69 -26.14 -11.96 -16.95
CA MET A 69 -26.25 -11.98 -15.50
C MET A 69 -25.33 -13.01 -14.86
N VAL A 70 -25.24 -14.23 -15.42
CA VAL A 70 -24.33 -15.28 -14.95
C VAL A 70 -22.87 -14.82 -15.07
N LYS A 71 -22.48 -14.24 -16.22
CA LYS A 71 -21.12 -13.70 -16.41
C LYS A 71 -20.77 -12.60 -15.40
N ARG A 72 -21.72 -11.71 -15.10
CA ARG A 72 -21.53 -10.66 -14.07
C ARG A 72 -21.39 -11.24 -12.66
N GLU A 73 -22.13 -12.31 -12.35
CA GLU A 73 -21.99 -13.00 -11.07
C GLU A 73 -20.65 -13.72 -10.94
N GLU A 74 -20.22 -14.43 -11.97
CA GLU A 74 -18.90 -15.07 -12.01
C GLU A 74 -17.76 -14.05 -11.90
N GLU A 75 -17.89 -12.87 -12.53
CA GLU A 75 -16.93 -11.78 -12.42
C GLU A 75 -16.89 -11.20 -11.00
N ARG A 76 -18.05 -11.00 -10.36
CA ARG A 76 -18.12 -10.59 -8.95
C ARG A 76 -17.49 -11.61 -8.01
N MET A 77 -17.75 -12.90 -8.21
CA MET A 77 -17.14 -13.94 -7.39
C MET A 77 -15.62 -14.00 -7.58
N ARG A 78 -15.11 -13.86 -8.82
CA ARG A 78 -13.67 -13.77 -9.08
C ARG A 78 -13.03 -12.55 -8.42
N GLU A 79 -13.68 -11.40 -8.50
CA GLU A 79 -13.19 -10.17 -7.86
C GLU A 79 -13.13 -10.33 -6.33
N ALA A 80 -14.14 -10.98 -5.74
CA ALA A 80 -14.15 -11.30 -4.31
C ALA A 80 -12.98 -12.21 -3.90
N GLU A 81 -12.60 -13.18 -4.73
CA GLU A 81 -11.41 -14.02 -4.48
C GLU A 81 -10.10 -13.22 -4.49
N TYR A 82 -9.97 -12.21 -5.35
CA TYR A 82 -8.77 -11.36 -5.36
C TYR A 82 -8.63 -10.52 -4.09
N LEU A 83 -9.76 -10.11 -3.50
CA LEU A 83 -9.76 -9.33 -2.26
C LEU A 83 -9.25 -10.13 -1.05
N LYS A 84 -9.35 -11.48 -1.10
CA LYS A 84 -8.83 -12.39 -0.06
C LYS A 84 -7.30 -12.41 0.03
N GLY A 85 -6.63 -11.91 -1.00
CA GLY A 85 -5.20 -11.67 -1.04
C GLY A 85 -4.37 -12.76 -1.71
N VAL A 86 -3.12 -12.44 -2.02
CA VAL A 86 -2.29 -13.29 -2.87
C VAL A 86 -1.87 -14.59 -2.21
N ARG A 87 -1.79 -14.62 -0.88
CA ARG A 87 -1.50 -15.87 -0.17
C ARG A 87 -2.66 -16.86 -0.33
N HIS A 88 -3.90 -16.39 -0.21
CA HIS A 88 -5.09 -17.22 -0.47
C HIS A 88 -5.11 -17.74 -1.92
N LEU A 89 -4.77 -16.89 -2.89
CA LEU A 89 -4.65 -17.31 -4.30
C LEU A 89 -3.56 -18.38 -4.49
N CYS A 90 -2.43 -18.26 -3.80
CA CYS A 90 -1.37 -19.26 -3.86
C CYS A 90 -1.79 -20.58 -3.19
N ASP A 91 -2.43 -20.51 -2.01
CA ASP A 91 -2.90 -21.68 -1.26
C ASP A 91 -3.99 -22.45 -2.03
N THR A 92 -4.74 -21.77 -2.91
CA THR A 92 -5.76 -22.36 -3.81
C THR A 92 -5.23 -22.77 -5.19
N GLY A 93 -3.90 -22.71 -5.41
CA GLY A 93 -3.26 -23.27 -6.58
C GLY A 93 -3.25 -22.39 -7.83
N VAL A 94 -3.16 -21.06 -7.67
CA VAL A 94 -3.05 -20.13 -8.81
C VAL A 94 -1.87 -20.47 -9.72
N THR A 95 -2.11 -20.62 -11.02
CA THR A 95 -1.09 -20.96 -12.03
C THR A 95 -0.74 -19.81 -12.97
N LYS A 96 -1.53 -18.72 -12.96
CA LYS A 96 -1.32 -17.51 -13.75
C LYS A 96 -1.70 -16.28 -12.94
N VAL A 97 -1.02 -15.17 -13.18
CA VAL A 97 -1.32 -13.90 -12.49
C VAL A 97 -2.70 -13.41 -12.93
N PRO A 98 -3.66 -13.19 -12.02
CA PRO A 98 -4.97 -12.69 -12.41
C PRO A 98 -4.91 -11.27 -12.98
N SER A 99 -5.85 -10.91 -13.85
CA SER A 99 -5.85 -9.64 -14.58
C SER A 99 -5.70 -8.40 -13.71
N ARG A 100 -6.28 -8.42 -12.50
CA ARG A 100 -6.19 -7.31 -11.52
C ARG A 100 -4.80 -7.11 -10.93
N TYR A 101 -3.88 -8.06 -11.09
CA TYR A 101 -2.48 -7.94 -10.66
C TYR A 101 -1.52 -7.64 -11.82
N ILE A 102 -2.02 -7.64 -13.06
CA ILE A 102 -1.20 -7.40 -14.25
C ILE A 102 -1.00 -5.91 -14.45
N LEU A 103 0.25 -5.47 -14.41
CA LEU A 103 0.63 -4.11 -14.72
C LEU A 103 0.45 -3.79 -16.21
N PRO A 104 0.11 -2.53 -16.57
CA PRO A 104 0.20 -2.04 -17.94
C PRO A 104 1.60 -2.30 -18.52
N ALA A 105 1.68 -2.60 -19.81
CA ALA A 105 2.94 -2.99 -20.45
C ALA A 105 4.14 -2.06 -20.17
N PRO A 106 3.99 -0.71 -20.16
CA PRO A 106 5.10 0.21 -19.85
C PRO A 106 5.55 0.21 -18.39
N GLU A 107 4.72 -0.30 -17.48
CA GLU A 107 4.98 -0.30 -16.03
C GLU A 107 5.53 -1.65 -15.52
N ARG A 108 5.54 -2.68 -16.39
CA ARG A 108 6.03 -4.01 -16.05
C ARG A 108 7.54 -3.98 -15.78
N PRO A 109 8.02 -4.79 -14.82
CA PRO A 109 9.45 -4.88 -14.57
C PRO A 109 10.16 -5.53 -15.77
N HIS A 110 11.16 -4.85 -16.31
CA HIS A 110 12.12 -5.45 -17.25
C HIS A 110 13.07 -6.36 -16.45
N ILE A 111 12.69 -7.61 -16.24
CA ILE A 111 13.58 -8.61 -15.65
C ILE A 111 14.54 -9.08 -16.74
N VAL A 112 15.80 -8.66 -16.67
CA VAL A 112 16.86 -9.16 -17.57
C VAL A 112 16.98 -10.67 -17.35
N ARG A 113 16.89 -11.45 -18.42
CA ARG A 113 17.02 -12.90 -18.35
C ARG A 113 18.41 -13.27 -17.87
N CYS A 114 18.49 -14.26 -16.97
CA CYS A 114 19.74 -14.86 -16.52
C CYS A 114 20.46 -15.45 -17.75
N GLY A 115 21.45 -14.72 -18.28
CA GLY A 115 22.12 -15.04 -19.55
C GLY A 115 22.79 -13.83 -20.20
N ASP A 116 22.24 -12.63 -20.03
CA ASP A 116 22.81 -11.37 -20.56
C ASP A 116 23.55 -10.58 -19.47
N ILE A 117 24.41 -11.24 -18.69
CA ILE A 117 25.27 -10.55 -17.71
C ILE A 117 26.45 -9.92 -18.46
N SER A 118 26.19 -8.83 -19.18
CA SER A 118 27.17 -7.76 -19.31
C SER A 118 26.78 -6.63 -18.36
N SER A 119 27.30 -6.69 -17.13
CA SER A 119 27.55 -5.53 -16.27
C SER A 119 26.41 -4.51 -16.05
N SER A 120 25.25 -4.91 -15.53
CA SER A 120 24.31 -3.93 -14.94
C SER A 120 24.60 -3.80 -13.44
N HIS A 121 25.16 -2.66 -13.05
CA HIS A 121 25.72 -2.33 -11.74
C HIS A 121 24.79 -2.66 -10.54
N ASN A 122 25.11 -3.67 -9.73
CA ASN A 122 24.52 -3.80 -8.40
C ASN A 122 25.03 -2.64 -7.54
N LEU A 123 24.14 -1.70 -7.19
CA LEU A 123 24.45 -0.56 -6.33
C LEU A 123 24.70 -1.09 -4.92
N LYS A 124 25.96 -1.04 -4.49
CA LYS A 124 26.31 -1.28 -3.10
C LYS A 124 25.96 -0.02 -2.31
N LEU A 125 24.82 -0.06 -1.61
CA LEU A 125 24.46 1.00 -0.68
C LEU A 125 25.56 1.19 0.37
N PRO A 126 25.77 2.43 0.87
CA PRO A 126 26.63 2.67 2.00
C PRO A 126 26.25 1.80 3.19
N ILE A 127 27.25 1.20 3.85
CA ILE A 127 27.07 0.46 5.10
C ILE A 127 27.56 1.35 6.24
N ILE A 128 26.66 1.67 7.17
CA ILE A 128 26.91 2.51 8.34
C ILE A 128 27.03 1.60 9.56
N ASP A 129 28.23 1.56 10.14
CA ASP A 129 28.49 0.87 11.41
C ASP A 129 28.14 1.81 12.58
N LEU A 130 27.03 1.52 13.26
CA LEU A 130 26.53 2.39 14.33
C LEU A 130 27.41 2.34 15.59
N SER A 131 28.19 1.28 15.78
CA SER A 131 29.11 1.22 16.92
C SER A 131 30.16 2.35 16.88
N LEU A 132 30.50 2.83 15.67
CA LEU A 132 31.49 3.90 15.50
C LEU A 132 31.02 5.26 16.03
N LEU A 133 29.71 5.47 16.17
CA LEU A 133 29.15 6.69 16.77
C LEU A 133 29.56 6.88 18.23
N HIS A 134 29.93 5.79 18.91
CA HIS A 134 30.33 5.76 20.33
C HIS A 134 31.86 5.70 20.52
N THR A 135 32.63 5.99 19.46
CA THR A 135 34.10 5.94 19.45
C THR A 135 34.70 7.28 19.01
N PRO A 136 36.03 7.47 19.11
CA PRO A 136 36.69 8.63 18.50
C PRO A 136 36.48 8.77 16.98
N LYS A 137 35.96 7.74 16.29
CA LYS A 137 35.62 7.78 14.86
C LYS A 137 34.24 8.38 14.57
N ARG A 138 33.53 8.90 15.58
CA ARG A 138 32.18 9.48 15.43
C ARG A 138 32.06 10.46 14.25
N ALA A 139 32.99 11.40 14.11
CA ALA A 139 32.93 12.39 13.03
C ALA A 139 32.94 11.76 11.63
N VAL A 140 33.74 10.70 11.43
CA VAL A 140 33.79 9.95 10.17
C VAL A 140 32.48 9.21 9.91
N ALA A 141 31.88 8.62 10.95
CA ALA A 141 30.60 7.93 10.85
C ALA A 141 29.46 8.91 10.51
N LEU A 142 29.45 10.11 11.11
CA LEU A 142 28.47 11.16 10.81
C LEU A 142 28.60 11.67 9.37
N GLU A 143 29.83 11.84 8.88
CA GLU A 143 30.05 12.25 7.49
C GLU A 143 29.57 11.17 6.51
N ALA A 144 29.90 9.90 6.76
CA ALA A 144 29.42 8.78 5.95
C ALA A 144 27.89 8.69 5.94
N LEU A 145 27.25 8.89 7.10
CA LEU A 145 25.80 8.94 7.21
C LEU A 145 25.20 10.11 6.43
N SER A 146 25.77 11.31 6.57
CA SER A 146 25.34 12.52 5.86
C SER A 146 25.39 12.33 4.34
N MET A 147 26.50 11.75 3.84
CA MET A 147 26.67 11.45 2.42
C MET A 147 25.68 10.39 1.93
N ALA A 148 25.43 9.35 2.72
CA ALA A 148 24.43 8.34 2.39
C ALA A 148 23.02 8.95 2.26
N CYS A 149 22.62 9.80 3.20
CA CYS A 149 21.33 10.49 3.19
C CYS A 149 21.18 11.48 2.01
N LYS A 150 22.27 12.16 1.61
CA LYS A 150 22.29 13.13 0.50
C LYS A 150 22.28 12.48 -0.88
N GLU A 151 23.14 11.48 -1.09
CA GLU A 151 23.38 10.92 -2.43
C GLU A 151 22.47 9.75 -2.76
N TYR A 152 22.18 8.90 -1.77
CA TYR A 152 21.47 7.64 -1.97
C TYR A 152 20.06 7.68 -1.41
N GLY A 153 19.83 8.44 -0.32
CA GLY A 153 18.58 8.39 0.44
C GLY A 153 18.29 7.03 1.09
N PHE A 154 19.24 6.10 0.97
CA PHE A 154 19.19 4.70 1.38
C PHE A 154 20.57 4.29 1.88
N PHE A 155 20.62 3.49 2.93
CA PHE A 155 21.84 2.88 3.46
C PHE A 155 21.52 1.60 4.23
N GLN A 156 22.54 0.81 4.55
CA GLN A 156 22.41 -0.35 5.42
C GLN A 156 23.08 -0.06 6.75
N VAL A 157 22.49 -0.47 7.86
CA VAL A 157 23.06 -0.31 9.20
C VAL A 157 23.46 -1.66 9.78
N VAL A 158 24.67 -1.70 10.36
CA VAL A 158 25.21 -2.87 11.07
C VAL A 158 25.62 -2.46 12.49
N ASN A 159 25.84 -3.46 13.36
CA ASN A 159 26.17 -3.24 14.77
C ASN A 159 25.19 -2.29 15.48
N HIS A 160 23.90 -2.41 15.14
CA HIS A 160 22.79 -1.55 15.58
C HIS A 160 22.26 -1.89 16.98
N GLY A 161 22.92 -2.78 17.73
CA GLY A 161 22.57 -3.11 19.12
C GLY A 161 21.34 -4.01 19.33
N ILE A 162 20.44 -4.13 18.35
CA ILE A 162 19.28 -5.03 18.43
C ILE A 162 19.73 -6.52 18.45
N PRO A 163 19.32 -7.32 19.45
CA PRO A 163 19.69 -8.73 19.55
C PRO A 163 19.22 -9.56 18.35
N SER A 164 20.04 -10.53 17.93
CA SER A 164 19.74 -11.38 16.77
C SER A 164 18.48 -12.22 16.98
N GLU A 165 18.21 -12.59 18.23
CA GLU A 165 17.05 -13.36 18.67
C GLU A 165 15.76 -12.59 18.42
N VAL A 166 15.73 -11.28 18.71
CA VAL A 166 14.56 -10.41 18.47
C VAL A 166 14.24 -10.34 16.97
N ILE A 167 15.26 -10.26 16.12
CA ILE A 167 15.12 -10.26 14.67
C ILE A 167 14.58 -11.61 14.16
N LYS A 168 15.19 -12.72 14.62
CA LYS A 168 14.76 -14.08 14.25
C LYS A 168 13.33 -14.36 14.67
N ASP A 169 12.98 -14.02 15.90
CA ASP A 169 11.65 -14.21 16.47
C ASP A 169 10.59 -13.41 15.69
N MET A 170 10.89 -12.16 15.32
CA MET A 170 9.98 -11.34 14.51
C MET A 170 9.73 -11.95 13.13
N ILE A 171 10.78 -12.45 12.46
CA ILE A 171 10.64 -13.12 11.16
C ILE A 171 9.83 -14.41 11.30
N ASP A 172 10.12 -15.22 12.31
CA ASP A 172 9.44 -16.49 12.55
C ASP A 172 7.94 -16.30 12.82
N VAL A 173 7.58 -15.39 13.74
CA VAL A 173 6.18 -15.17 14.10
C VAL A 173 5.39 -14.53 12.95
N SER A 174 6.05 -13.70 12.14
CA SER A 174 5.48 -13.17 10.90
C SER A 174 5.17 -14.29 9.91
N LYS A 175 6.10 -15.22 9.68
CA LYS A 175 5.90 -16.37 8.80
C LYS A 175 4.74 -17.24 9.29
N ARG A 176 4.67 -17.49 10.60
CA ARG A 176 3.58 -18.25 11.22
C ARG A 176 2.24 -17.55 11.07
N PHE A 177 2.16 -16.23 11.28
CA PHE A 177 0.94 -15.45 11.03
C PHE A 177 0.44 -15.62 9.59
N PHE A 178 1.30 -15.41 8.58
CA PHE A 178 0.90 -15.58 7.18
C PHE A 178 0.66 -17.05 6.79
N GLY A 179 1.18 -18.00 7.57
CA GLY A 179 0.92 -19.43 7.43
C GLY A 179 -0.40 -19.89 8.03
N MET A 180 -1.11 -19.03 8.78
CA MET A 180 -2.42 -19.38 9.33
C MET A 180 -3.49 -19.50 8.24
N PRO A 181 -4.56 -20.28 8.51
CA PRO A 181 -5.77 -20.29 7.68
C PRO A 181 -6.28 -18.89 7.36
N TYR A 182 -6.90 -18.73 6.18
CA TYR A 182 -7.38 -17.42 5.71
C TYR A 182 -8.40 -16.80 6.68
N ASP A 183 -9.31 -17.59 7.24
CA ASP A 183 -10.31 -17.21 8.24
C ASP A 183 -9.71 -16.66 9.53
N GLU A 184 -8.51 -17.09 9.91
CA GLU A 184 -7.78 -16.50 11.05
C GLU A 184 -7.17 -15.14 10.71
N ARG A 185 -6.71 -14.96 9.46
CA ARG A 185 -6.10 -13.70 9.00
C ARG A 185 -7.14 -12.65 8.64
N GLU A 186 -8.29 -13.06 8.10
CA GLU A 186 -9.32 -12.14 7.60
C GLU A 186 -9.97 -11.31 8.71
N LYS A 187 -9.91 -11.78 9.96
CA LYS A 187 -10.34 -11.07 11.18
C LYS A 187 -9.73 -9.67 11.31
N TYR A 188 -8.58 -9.44 10.67
CA TYR A 188 -7.84 -8.19 10.70
C TYR A 188 -8.01 -7.34 9.43
N MET A 189 -8.81 -7.77 8.44
CA MET A 189 -9.09 -6.96 7.26
C MET A 189 -9.93 -5.74 7.63
N SER A 190 -9.55 -4.58 7.09
CA SER A 190 -10.30 -3.34 7.26
C SER A 190 -10.05 -2.40 6.09
N SER A 191 -11.10 -1.70 5.66
CA SER A 191 -10.98 -0.59 4.69
C SER A 191 -10.54 0.72 5.36
N ASP A 192 -10.63 0.83 6.69
CA ASP A 192 -10.23 2.02 7.41
C ASP A 192 -8.70 2.10 7.53
N LEU A 193 -8.13 3.16 6.94
CA LEU A 193 -6.71 3.44 7.00
C LEU A 193 -6.23 3.86 8.40
N ARG A 194 -7.16 4.26 9.28
CA ARG A 194 -6.87 4.64 10.67
C ARG A 194 -6.95 3.46 11.64
N SER A 195 -7.38 2.28 11.18
CA SER A 195 -7.49 1.10 12.02
C SER A 195 -6.13 0.79 12.67
N PRO A 196 -6.08 0.51 13.99
CA PRO A 196 -4.83 0.22 14.69
C PRO A 196 -4.13 -1.03 14.14
N VAL A 197 -4.91 -1.93 13.53
CA VAL A 197 -4.43 -3.12 12.83
C VAL A 197 -5.14 -3.27 11.50
N ARG A 198 -4.39 -3.65 10.47
CA ARG A 198 -4.97 -3.91 9.14
C ARG A 198 -4.23 -4.99 8.39
N TYR A 199 -4.93 -6.04 8.01
CA TYR A 199 -4.51 -7.05 7.06
C TYR A 199 -5.12 -6.79 5.67
N GLY A 200 -4.42 -7.14 4.60
CA GLY A 200 -4.92 -7.01 3.23
C GLY A 200 -3.85 -7.25 2.17
N THR A 201 -4.21 -7.11 0.88
CA THR A 201 -3.28 -7.40 -0.24
C THR A 201 -2.73 -6.15 -0.94
N SER A 202 -3.55 -5.10 -1.13
CA SER A 202 -3.13 -3.88 -1.84
C SER A 202 -3.18 -2.62 -0.96
N PHE A 203 -2.49 -1.55 -1.37
CA PHE A 203 -2.42 -0.29 -0.62
C PHE A 203 -3.81 0.25 -0.27
N ASN A 204 -4.68 0.30 -1.28
CA ASN A 204 -6.09 0.62 -1.19
C ASN A 204 -6.88 -0.26 -2.17
N GLN A 205 -7.30 -1.45 -1.73
CA GLN A 205 -8.04 -2.42 -2.55
C GLN A 205 -9.30 -1.84 -3.23
N ILE A 206 -9.88 -0.77 -2.69
CA ILE A 206 -11.07 -0.10 -3.26
C ILE A 206 -10.70 0.79 -4.46
N LYS A 207 -9.52 1.42 -4.44
CA LYS A 207 -9.11 2.42 -5.43
C LYS A 207 -8.02 1.93 -6.39
N ASP A 208 -7.30 0.89 -6.00
CA ASP A 208 -6.17 0.40 -6.78
C ASP A 208 -6.65 -0.25 -8.08
N ARG A 209 -6.25 0.32 -9.21
CA ARG A 209 -6.50 -0.26 -10.54
C ARG A 209 -5.78 -1.59 -10.73
N VAL A 210 -4.56 -1.70 -10.18
CA VAL A 210 -3.73 -2.90 -10.20
C VAL A 210 -3.33 -3.23 -8.77
N PHE A 211 -3.59 -4.46 -8.35
CA PHE A 211 -3.23 -4.97 -7.04
C PHE A 211 -1.76 -5.37 -6.98
N CYS A 212 -1.19 -5.20 -5.79
CA CYS A 212 0.16 -5.64 -5.48
C CYS A 212 0.21 -7.16 -5.29
N TRP A 213 1.25 -7.83 -5.79
CA TRP A 213 1.51 -9.24 -5.46
C TRP A 213 2.13 -9.37 -4.07
N ARG A 214 1.35 -8.99 -3.05
CA ARG A 214 1.76 -8.90 -1.65
C ARG A 214 0.56 -9.08 -0.75
N ASP A 215 0.75 -9.70 0.41
CA ASP A 215 -0.14 -9.52 1.56
C ASP A 215 0.62 -8.76 2.65
N PHE A 216 -0.08 -7.95 3.44
CA PHE A 216 0.52 -7.18 4.52
C PHE A 216 -0.29 -7.28 5.81
N LEU A 217 0.39 -7.12 6.94
CA LEU A 217 -0.18 -6.83 8.25
C LEU A 217 0.42 -5.52 8.76
N LYS A 218 -0.42 -4.50 8.90
CA LYS A 218 -0.09 -3.21 9.50
C LYS A 218 -0.41 -3.24 10.98
N LEU A 219 0.52 -2.76 11.80
CA LEU A 219 0.40 -2.65 13.25
C LEU A 219 0.83 -1.24 13.66
N ASN A 220 -0.13 -0.41 14.08
CA ASN A 220 0.20 0.82 14.79
C ASN A 220 0.86 0.43 16.12
N CYS A 221 1.94 1.13 16.49
CA CYS A 221 2.75 0.85 17.68
C CYS A 221 2.77 2.01 18.69
N GLN A 222 2.03 3.10 18.44
CA GLN A 222 2.05 4.28 19.32
C GLN A 222 0.63 4.83 19.61
N PRO A 223 0.29 5.05 20.89
CA PRO A 223 0.92 4.46 22.08
C PRO A 223 0.64 2.95 22.13
N LEU A 224 1.65 2.16 22.48
CA LEU A 224 1.62 0.71 22.35
C LEU A 224 0.51 0.07 23.21
N GLU A 225 0.29 0.59 24.41
CA GLU A 225 -0.68 0.11 25.38
C GLU A 225 -2.12 0.21 24.84
N SER A 226 -2.41 1.26 24.08
CA SER A 226 -3.74 1.51 23.51
C SER A 226 -4.02 0.66 22.27
N VAL A 227 -2.99 0.32 21.50
CA VAL A 227 -3.14 -0.41 20.22
C VAL A 227 -2.94 -1.92 20.37
N LEU A 228 -2.19 -2.36 21.37
CA LEU A 228 -1.86 -3.77 21.61
C LEU A 228 -3.08 -4.69 21.75
N PRO A 229 -4.20 -4.31 22.39
CA PRO A 229 -5.38 -5.17 22.46
C PRO A 229 -5.95 -5.55 21.09
N PHE A 230 -5.73 -4.72 20.07
CA PHE A 230 -6.20 -4.94 18.70
C PHE A 230 -5.24 -5.82 17.88
N TRP A 231 -3.99 -5.98 18.32
CA TRP A 231 -3.00 -6.81 17.63
C TRP A 231 -3.39 -8.28 17.58
N PRO A 232 -2.96 -9.05 16.56
CA PRO A 232 -3.22 -10.47 16.52
C PRO A 232 -2.72 -11.18 17.79
N SER A 233 -3.60 -11.95 18.42
CA SER A 233 -3.27 -12.82 19.55
C SER A 233 -2.78 -14.20 19.11
N SER A 234 -2.91 -14.50 17.81
CA SER A 234 -2.39 -15.70 17.17
C SER A 234 -1.37 -15.30 16.09
N PRO A 235 -0.20 -15.95 16.03
CA PRO A 235 0.30 -16.96 16.97
C PRO A 235 0.40 -16.48 18.44
N ALA A 236 0.36 -17.40 19.42
CA ALA A 236 0.22 -17.06 20.85
C ALA A 236 1.31 -16.10 21.38
N ASP A 237 2.50 -16.16 20.81
CA ASP A 237 3.67 -15.34 21.12
C ASP A 237 3.82 -14.11 20.21
N MET A 238 2.90 -13.89 19.26
CA MET A 238 2.93 -12.77 18.30
C MET A 238 3.10 -11.42 18.98
N ARG A 239 2.29 -11.14 20.00
CA ARG A 239 2.32 -9.87 20.70
C ARG A 239 3.67 -9.63 21.36
N ASP A 240 4.14 -10.57 22.17
CA ASP A 240 5.39 -10.43 22.93
C ASP A 240 6.61 -10.24 22.04
N LYS A 241 6.74 -11.05 20.98
CA LYS A 241 7.85 -10.95 20.02
C LYS A 241 7.80 -9.64 19.23
N THR A 242 6.60 -9.25 18.81
CA THR A 242 6.39 -8.01 18.06
C THR A 242 6.63 -6.77 18.92
N ILE A 243 6.28 -6.79 20.22
CA ILE A 243 6.59 -5.71 21.18
C ILE A 243 8.11 -5.54 21.33
N ALA A 244 8.84 -6.63 21.53
CA ALA A 244 10.30 -6.59 21.68
C ALA A 244 10.96 -5.98 20.43
N TYR A 245 10.49 -6.36 19.24
CA TYR A 245 10.96 -5.80 17.97
C TYR A 245 10.58 -4.32 17.82
N ALA A 246 9.34 -3.94 18.11
CA ALA A 246 8.86 -2.57 18.00
C ALA A 246 9.66 -1.60 18.91
N ASN A 247 9.97 -2.03 20.13
CA ASN A 247 10.80 -1.26 21.05
C ASN A 247 12.23 -1.10 20.51
N GLY A 248 12.82 -2.19 19.98
CA GLY A 248 14.14 -2.14 19.33
C GLY A 248 14.18 -1.16 18.15
N MET A 249 13.15 -1.17 17.29
CA MET A 249 13.02 -0.23 16.16
C MET A 249 12.89 1.22 16.64
N LYS A 250 12.07 1.50 17.66
CA LYS A 250 11.93 2.86 18.22
C LYS A 250 13.25 3.38 18.79
N SER A 251 14.01 2.54 19.49
CA SER A 251 15.34 2.92 19.99
C SER A 251 16.34 3.19 18.85
N LEU A 252 16.40 2.30 17.85
CA LEU A 252 17.26 2.46 16.68
C LEU A 252 16.92 3.73 15.88
N PHE A 253 15.63 4.01 15.69
CA PHE A 253 15.16 5.22 15.04
C PHE A 253 15.66 6.49 15.77
N LYS A 254 15.52 6.54 17.10
CA LYS A 254 15.97 7.69 17.90
C LYS A 254 17.48 7.89 17.84
N GLU A 255 18.26 6.80 17.85
CA GLU A 255 19.72 6.87 17.71
C GLU A 255 20.12 7.43 16.34
N LEU A 256 19.52 6.91 15.27
CA LEU A 256 19.73 7.39 13.90
C LEU A 256 19.33 8.85 13.75
N MET A 257 18.16 9.25 14.27
CA MET A 257 17.72 10.64 14.24
C MET A 257 18.67 11.56 15.03
N SER A 258 19.24 11.11 16.14
CA SER A 258 20.24 11.88 16.89
C SER A 258 21.48 12.17 16.05
N ALA A 259 21.96 11.17 15.30
CA ALA A 259 23.10 11.30 14.40
C ALA A 259 22.78 12.18 13.17
N ILE A 260 21.60 12.00 12.57
CA ILE A 260 21.10 12.77 11.42
C ILE A 260 20.94 14.26 11.77
N LEU A 261 20.38 14.59 12.93
CA LEU A 261 20.25 15.98 13.37
C LEU A 261 21.63 16.61 13.59
N GLU A 262 22.57 15.88 14.19
CA GLU A 262 23.94 16.34 14.37
C GLU A 262 24.65 16.58 13.04
N SER A 263 24.49 15.68 12.06
CA SER A 263 25.09 15.85 10.73
C SER A 263 24.43 16.96 9.89
N LEU A 264 23.22 17.39 10.24
CA LEU A 264 22.56 18.57 9.68
C LEU A 264 22.91 19.87 10.43
N GLY A 265 23.57 19.79 11.58
CA GLY A 265 23.78 20.96 12.46
C GLY A 265 22.49 21.46 13.12
N VAL A 266 21.46 20.62 13.20
CA VAL A 266 20.16 20.94 13.84
C VAL A 266 20.19 20.57 15.31
N SER A 267 19.52 21.36 16.15
CA SER A 267 19.46 21.15 17.58
C SER A 267 18.86 19.77 17.95
N LYS A 268 19.55 19.05 18.85
CA LYS A 268 19.05 17.79 19.41
C LYS A 268 17.79 17.95 20.27
N LYS A 269 17.35 19.18 20.58
CA LYS A 269 16.07 19.44 21.26
C LYS A 269 14.88 18.85 20.48
N VAL A 270 14.98 18.76 19.16
CA VAL A 270 13.94 18.14 18.31
C VAL A 270 13.72 16.66 18.65
N LEU A 271 14.69 15.99 19.28
CA LEU A 271 14.57 14.56 19.61
C LEU A 271 13.39 14.25 20.54
N SER A 272 13.00 15.17 21.42
CA SER A 272 11.84 14.95 22.29
C SER A 272 10.52 14.94 21.51
N GLU A 273 10.48 15.53 20.31
CA GLU A 273 9.29 15.45 19.45
C GLU A 273 9.06 14.03 18.91
N PHE A 274 10.05 13.15 18.95
CA PHE A 274 9.93 11.76 18.53
C PHE A 274 9.54 10.79 19.66
N ASP A 275 9.48 11.25 20.92
CA ASP A 275 9.16 10.40 22.07
C ASP A 275 7.75 9.80 21.94
N ASP A 276 6.80 10.65 21.54
CA ASP A 276 5.42 10.26 21.20
C ASP A 276 5.19 10.19 19.68
N GLY A 277 6.28 10.09 18.92
CA GLY A 277 6.27 10.00 17.47
C GLY A 277 5.51 8.80 16.95
N SER A 278 4.86 8.96 15.80
CA SER A 278 4.17 7.86 15.12
C SER A 278 5.14 6.72 14.77
N HIS A 279 4.66 5.50 14.97
CA HIS A 279 5.39 4.28 14.64
C HIS A 279 4.41 3.26 14.05
N LEU A 280 4.57 2.96 12.77
CA LEU A 280 3.78 1.97 12.04
C LEU A 280 4.69 0.84 11.57
N MET A 281 4.40 -0.38 11.99
CA MET A 281 5.03 -1.56 11.41
C MET A 281 4.17 -2.15 10.31
N VAL A 282 4.81 -2.55 9.21
CA VAL A 282 4.17 -3.22 8.08
C VAL A 282 4.94 -4.50 7.80
N VAL A 283 4.36 -5.62 8.25
CA VAL A 283 4.85 -6.95 7.92
C VAL A 283 4.33 -7.30 6.52
N ASN A 284 5.23 -7.55 5.59
CA ASN A 284 4.92 -7.84 4.20
C ASN A 284 5.28 -9.29 3.86
N CYS A 285 4.38 -9.96 3.16
CA CYS A 285 4.53 -11.31 2.63
C CYS A 285 4.37 -11.27 1.11
N PHE A 286 5.37 -11.78 0.40
CA PHE A 286 5.38 -11.90 -1.06
C PHE A 286 5.51 -13.38 -1.41
N PRO A 287 4.40 -14.08 -1.66
CA PRO A 287 4.43 -15.47 -2.11
C PRO A 287 5.06 -15.62 -3.51
N PRO A 288 5.56 -16.82 -3.88
CA PRO A 288 5.99 -17.11 -5.24
C PRO A 288 4.94 -16.72 -6.27
N CYS A 289 5.37 -15.96 -7.28
CA CYS A 289 4.52 -15.48 -8.36
C CYS A 289 4.72 -16.34 -9.61
N PRO A 290 3.66 -16.89 -10.24
CA PRO A 290 3.82 -17.71 -11.45
C PRO A 290 4.34 -16.90 -12.65
N GLU A 291 4.04 -15.61 -12.73
CA GLU A 291 4.44 -14.74 -13.85
C GLU A 291 5.04 -13.41 -13.31
N PRO A 292 6.23 -13.44 -12.69
CA PRO A 292 6.80 -12.29 -11.97
C PRO A 292 7.08 -11.07 -12.86
N ASN A 293 7.16 -11.25 -14.18
CA ASN A 293 7.33 -10.18 -15.17
C ASN A 293 6.06 -9.35 -15.40
N LEU A 294 4.91 -9.79 -14.90
CA LEU A 294 3.62 -9.12 -15.14
C LEU A 294 3.17 -8.24 -13.96
N THR A 295 3.79 -8.37 -12.80
CA THR A 295 3.33 -7.73 -11.56
C THR A 295 4.50 -7.22 -10.71
N LEU A 296 4.18 -6.51 -9.63
CA LEU A 296 5.13 -6.05 -8.63
C LEU A 296 4.60 -6.38 -7.24
N GLY A 297 5.52 -6.63 -6.30
CA GLY A 297 5.18 -6.76 -4.90
C GLY A 297 4.73 -5.42 -4.34
N MET A 298 5.38 -4.33 -4.75
CA MET A 298 4.94 -2.95 -4.49
C MET A 298 5.36 -2.07 -5.68
N PRO A 299 4.46 -1.22 -6.22
CA PRO A 299 4.80 -0.25 -7.26
C PRO A 299 5.81 0.80 -6.78
N PRO A 300 6.40 1.58 -7.70
CA PRO A 300 7.23 2.74 -7.37
C PRO A 300 6.53 3.71 -6.40
N HIS A 301 7.15 3.95 -5.24
CA HIS A 301 6.67 4.90 -4.23
C HIS A 301 7.85 5.51 -3.44
N SER A 302 7.58 6.61 -2.74
CA SER A 302 8.41 7.12 -1.65
C SER A 302 7.66 6.94 -0.34
N ASP A 303 8.40 6.82 0.76
CA ASP A 303 7.80 6.62 2.07
C ASP A 303 7.39 7.94 2.70
N TYR A 304 6.21 7.93 3.29
CA TYR A 304 5.76 9.01 4.15
C TYR A 304 6.36 8.84 5.55
N GLY A 305 6.83 9.93 6.16
CA GLY A 305 7.50 9.90 7.46
C GLY A 305 8.95 10.37 7.40
N PHE A 306 9.67 10.24 8.52
CA PHE A 306 11.07 10.63 8.63
C PHE A 306 12.01 9.54 8.13
N LEU A 307 11.87 8.33 8.69
CA LEU A 307 12.70 7.18 8.35
C LEU A 307 11.85 5.92 8.27
N THR A 308 12.23 5.04 7.36
CA THR A 308 11.80 3.63 7.36
C THR A 308 12.99 2.76 7.71
N LEU A 309 12.82 1.88 8.70
CA LEU A 309 13.77 0.83 9.08
C LEU A 309 13.23 -0.50 8.55
N LEU A 310 13.87 -1.04 7.52
CA LEU A 310 13.43 -2.24 6.82
C LEU A 310 14.30 -3.44 7.20
N LEU A 311 13.65 -4.41 7.83
CA LEU A 311 14.15 -5.78 7.91
C LEU A 311 13.71 -6.55 6.67
N GLN A 312 14.67 -7.19 5.99
CA GLN A 312 14.39 -8.10 4.89
C GLN A 312 15.06 -9.44 5.14
N ASP A 313 14.47 -10.51 4.62
CA ASP A 313 15.15 -11.79 4.54
C ASP A 313 16.22 -11.78 3.43
N GLN A 314 16.85 -12.93 3.19
CA GLN A 314 17.91 -13.07 2.20
C GLN A 314 17.40 -13.20 0.76
N VAL A 315 16.09 -13.02 0.51
CA VAL A 315 15.50 -13.04 -0.83
C VAL A 315 15.50 -11.62 -1.39
N ALA A 316 16.23 -11.41 -2.48
CA ALA A 316 16.29 -10.13 -3.17
C ALA A 316 14.90 -9.71 -3.69
N GLY A 317 14.62 -8.41 -3.67
CA GLY A 317 13.34 -7.89 -4.18
C GLY A 317 13.23 -6.38 -4.14
N LEU A 318 13.84 -5.72 -3.16
CA LEU A 318 13.87 -4.25 -3.10
C LEU A 318 14.69 -3.68 -4.26
N GLN A 319 14.10 -2.74 -4.99
CA GLN A 319 14.80 -1.90 -5.96
C GLN A 319 14.64 -0.42 -5.61
N VAL A 320 15.72 0.35 -5.75
CA VAL A 320 15.74 1.80 -5.59
C VAL A 320 15.97 2.47 -6.93
N GLN A 321 15.40 3.65 -7.13
CA GLN A 321 15.65 4.46 -8.31
C GLN A 321 16.89 5.34 -8.07
N TYR A 322 18.00 5.01 -8.72
CA TYR A 322 19.25 5.73 -8.61
C TYR A 322 19.72 6.17 -10.01
N LYS A 323 19.93 7.48 -10.21
CA LYS A 323 20.30 8.07 -11.51
C LYS A 323 19.38 7.59 -12.67
N ASP A 324 18.08 7.63 -12.42
CA ASP A 324 17.01 7.20 -13.33
C ASP A 324 16.98 5.70 -13.68
N GLU A 325 17.84 4.90 -13.05
CA GLU A 325 17.87 3.44 -13.20
C GLU A 325 17.31 2.73 -11.96
N TRP A 326 16.64 1.60 -12.17
CA TRP A 326 16.19 0.73 -11.08
C TRP A 326 17.29 -0.23 -10.69
N VAL A 327 17.78 -0.12 -9.45
CA VAL A 327 18.87 -0.97 -8.95
C VAL A 327 18.41 -1.83 -7.80
N THR A 328 18.71 -3.13 -7.88
CA THR A 328 18.39 -4.12 -6.85
C THR A 328 19.35 -3.99 -5.67
N ILE A 329 18.79 -3.93 -4.46
CA ILE A 329 19.57 -3.89 -3.23
C ILE A 329 19.84 -5.32 -2.75
N GLU A 330 21.11 -5.66 -2.61
CA GLU A 330 21.53 -6.93 -2.02
C GLU A 330 21.41 -6.88 -0.48
N PRO A 331 20.67 -7.83 0.14
CA PRO A 331 20.56 -7.90 1.59
C PRO A 331 21.91 -8.22 2.25
N VAL A 332 22.33 -7.40 3.22
CA VAL A 332 23.46 -7.74 4.10
C VAL A 332 22.93 -8.53 5.31
N PRO A 333 23.47 -9.73 5.59
CA PRO A 333 23.03 -10.52 6.74
C PRO A 333 23.13 -9.72 8.05
N GLY A 334 22.02 -9.68 8.81
CA GLY A 334 21.98 -8.99 10.10
C GLY A 334 22.03 -7.47 10.01
N ALA A 335 21.78 -6.89 8.83
CA ALA A 335 21.63 -5.45 8.67
C ALA A 335 20.16 -5.05 8.51
N PHE A 336 19.85 -3.79 8.83
CA PHE A 336 18.61 -3.15 8.37
C PHE A 336 18.91 -2.24 7.19
N VAL A 337 18.02 -2.20 6.20
CA VAL A 337 18.02 -1.12 5.21
C VAL A 337 17.29 0.06 5.82
N VAL A 338 17.85 1.25 5.74
CA VAL A 338 17.23 2.49 6.20
C VAL A 338 17.05 3.40 5.01
N ASN A 339 15.88 4.02 4.90
CA ASN A 339 15.64 5.06 3.91
C ASN A 339 14.98 6.31 4.49
N ILE A 340 15.30 7.42 3.83
CA ILE A 340 14.75 8.74 4.13
C ILE A 340 13.33 8.79 3.58
N GLY A 341 12.40 9.26 4.41
CA GLY A 341 11.03 9.54 4.01
C GLY A 341 10.79 11.01 3.66
N ASP A 342 9.62 11.29 3.11
CA ASP A 342 9.22 12.60 2.61
C ASP A 342 9.26 13.69 3.69
N HIS A 343 8.96 13.36 4.96
CA HIS A 343 9.04 14.35 6.05
C HIS A 343 10.47 14.77 6.35
N LEU A 344 11.43 13.85 6.32
CA LEU A 344 12.82 14.21 6.58
C LEU A 344 13.41 14.99 5.40
N GLU A 345 12.96 14.75 4.17
CA GLU A 345 13.33 15.61 3.04
C GLU A 345 12.79 17.05 3.24
N ILE A 346 11.51 17.20 3.61
CA ILE A 346 10.90 18.52 3.90
C ILE A 346 11.60 19.22 5.08
N PHE A 347 11.82 18.48 6.17
CA PHE A 347 12.44 18.97 7.39
C PHE A 347 13.88 19.43 7.14
N SER A 348 14.64 18.67 6.33
CA SER A 348 16.02 18.99 5.95
C SER A 348 16.15 20.01 4.82
N ASN A 349 15.06 20.69 4.43
CA ASN A 349 15.01 21.62 3.30
C ASN A 349 15.52 21.02 1.97
N GLY A 350 15.33 19.72 1.77
CA GLY A 350 15.79 19.02 0.57
C GLY A 350 17.27 18.65 0.57
N ILE A 351 17.98 18.76 1.70
CA ILE A 351 19.38 18.30 1.81
C ILE A 351 19.43 16.77 1.74
N TYR A 352 18.60 16.08 2.53
CA TYR A 352 18.48 14.62 2.49
C TYR A 352 17.34 14.19 1.57
N LYS A 353 17.52 13.06 0.88
CA LYS A 353 16.68 12.70 -0.27
C LYS A 353 15.79 11.51 0.03
N SER A 354 14.48 11.70 -0.07
CA SER A 354 13.49 10.64 -0.16
C SER A 354 13.51 10.07 -1.57
N ILE A 355 13.78 8.78 -1.74
CA ILE A 355 14.02 8.15 -3.04
C ILE A 355 12.90 7.17 -3.42
N LEU A 356 12.56 7.13 -4.71
CA LEU A 356 11.60 6.15 -5.22
C LEU A 356 12.16 4.75 -5.08
N HIS A 357 11.33 3.84 -4.60
CA HIS A 357 11.67 2.43 -4.51
C HIS A 357 10.46 1.57 -4.87
N ARG A 358 10.71 0.33 -5.28
CA ARG A 358 9.70 -0.66 -5.64
C ARG A 358 10.14 -2.04 -5.16
N VAL A 359 9.22 -3.00 -5.17
CA VAL A 359 9.51 -4.38 -4.76
C VAL A 359 9.17 -5.34 -5.89
N LEU A 360 10.17 -6.08 -6.37
CA LEU A 360 10.02 -7.19 -7.30
C LEU A 360 9.49 -8.43 -6.57
N VAL A 361 8.84 -9.32 -7.34
CA VAL A 361 8.51 -10.67 -6.91
C VAL A 361 9.27 -11.70 -7.72
N ASN A 362 9.32 -12.93 -7.25
CA ASN A 362 10.01 -14.03 -7.89
C ASN A 362 9.11 -15.28 -7.92
N SER A 363 9.45 -16.28 -8.74
CA SER A 363 8.64 -17.49 -8.91
C SER A 363 9.05 -18.66 -8.02
N LEU A 364 10.08 -18.52 -7.18
CA LEU A 364 10.73 -19.64 -6.50
C LEU A 364 10.56 -19.62 -4.98
N GLN A 365 10.62 -18.45 -4.36
CA GLN A 365 10.78 -18.29 -2.92
C GLN A 365 9.78 -17.27 -2.37
N ASN A 366 9.17 -17.63 -1.24
CA ASN A 366 8.46 -16.68 -0.39
C ASN A 366 9.46 -15.65 0.15
N ARG A 367 9.08 -14.38 0.11
CA ARG A 367 9.84 -13.29 0.75
C ARG A 367 9.02 -12.65 1.86
N ILE A 368 9.64 -12.44 3.02
CA ILE A 368 9.09 -11.67 4.13
C ILE A 368 9.96 -10.43 4.36
N SER A 369 9.32 -9.30 4.64
CA SER A 369 10.02 -8.10 5.09
C SER A 369 9.17 -7.31 6.06
N ILE A 370 9.80 -6.67 7.05
CA ILE A 370 9.12 -5.87 8.06
C ILE A 370 9.64 -4.43 7.93
N ALA A 371 8.78 -3.54 7.46
CA ALA A 371 9.07 -2.11 7.43
C ALA A 371 8.58 -1.46 8.71
N SER A 372 9.42 -0.69 9.38
CA SER A 372 9.07 0.10 10.56
C SER A 372 9.21 1.58 10.21
N LEU A 373 8.07 2.25 10.03
CA LEU A 373 7.97 3.64 9.58
C LEU A 373 7.82 4.54 10.80
N HIS A 374 8.66 5.58 10.86
CA HIS A 374 8.74 6.49 11.99
C HIS A 374 8.60 7.94 11.57
N SER A 375 7.89 8.72 12.38
CA SER A 375 7.77 10.16 12.22
C SER A 375 7.45 10.83 13.57
N MET A 376 7.30 12.15 13.57
CA MET A 376 6.66 12.91 14.66
C MET A 376 5.19 12.46 14.86
N PRO A 377 4.50 12.93 15.93
CA PRO A 377 3.09 12.63 16.16
C PRO A 377 2.21 12.94 14.95
N ILE A 378 1.11 12.20 14.81
CA ILE A 378 0.24 12.26 13.62
C ILE A 378 -0.39 13.66 13.44
N GLU A 379 -0.62 14.37 14.54
CA GLU A 379 -1.21 15.69 14.61
C GLU A 379 -0.19 16.82 14.42
N LYS A 380 1.11 16.49 14.41
CA LYS A 380 2.18 17.48 14.30
C LYS A 380 2.33 17.93 12.86
N VAL A 381 2.33 19.24 12.66
CA VAL A 381 2.74 19.87 11.40
C VAL A 381 4.26 19.76 11.25
N ILE A 382 4.68 19.22 10.12
CA ILE A 382 6.07 19.12 9.70
C ILE A 382 6.42 20.35 8.87
N SER A 383 7.44 21.07 9.32
CA SER A 383 8.00 22.24 8.66
C SER A 383 9.51 22.05 8.48
N THR A 384 10.09 22.79 7.55
CA THR A 384 11.56 22.88 7.42
C THR A 384 12.19 23.40 8.70
N ALA A 385 13.29 22.79 9.14
CA ALA A 385 14.06 23.23 10.31
C ALA A 385 14.56 24.67 10.12
N ALA A 386 14.34 25.53 11.11
CA ALA A 386 14.67 26.95 11.02
C ALA A 386 16.18 27.17 10.81
N GLU A 387 17.02 26.32 11.40
CA GLU A 387 18.48 26.35 11.26
C GLU A 387 18.97 26.09 9.82
N LEU A 388 18.11 25.53 8.95
CA LEU A 388 18.41 25.19 7.56
C LEU A 388 17.81 26.18 6.55
N VAL A 389 17.25 27.30 7.04
CA VAL A 389 16.69 28.38 6.23
C VAL A 389 17.51 29.64 6.41
N SER A 390 17.97 30.20 5.30
CA SER A 390 18.67 31.50 5.25
C SER A 390 18.39 32.20 3.92
N GLU A 391 18.89 33.42 3.73
CA GLU A 391 18.81 34.11 2.43
C GLU A 391 19.46 33.26 1.31
N SER A 392 20.62 32.66 1.59
CA SER A 392 21.34 31.78 0.64
C SER A 392 20.69 30.39 0.45
N SER A 393 19.78 29.99 1.34
CA SER A 393 19.08 28.70 1.30
C SER A 393 17.63 28.88 1.76
N PRO A 394 16.76 29.47 0.90
CA PRO A 394 15.39 29.76 1.26
C PRO A 394 14.59 28.47 1.49
N LYS A 395 13.45 28.58 2.16
CA LYS A 395 12.53 27.46 2.39
C LYS A 395 12.01 26.93 1.05
N ARG A 396 12.14 25.63 0.82
CA ARG A 396 11.81 24.98 -0.48
C ARG A 396 10.51 24.19 -0.48
N TYR A 397 9.92 23.95 0.68
CA TYR A 397 8.73 23.12 0.84
C TYR A 397 7.67 23.84 1.67
N MET A 398 6.41 23.62 1.33
CA MET A 398 5.26 23.92 2.17
C MET A 398 5.24 22.98 3.37
N ASP A 399 4.63 23.45 4.45
CA ASP A 399 4.38 22.63 5.62
C ASP A 399 3.37 21.52 5.29
N THR A 400 3.46 20.40 6.02
CA THR A 400 2.58 19.26 5.80
C THR A 400 2.26 18.50 7.07
N ASP A 401 1.21 17.69 7.04
CA ASP A 401 0.76 16.87 8.16
C ASP A 401 0.10 15.59 7.63
N PHE A 402 -0.31 14.70 8.53
CA PHE A 402 -0.92 13.42 8.15
C PHE A 402 -2.27 13.59 7.47
N ALA A 403 -3.07 14.58 7.89
CA ALA A 403 -4.35 14.87 7.27
C ALA A 403 -4.19 15.24 5.79
N THR A 404 -3.21 16.09 5.48
CA THR A 404 -2.84 16.48 4.11
C THR A 404 -2.43 15.27 3.29
N PHE A 405 -1.62 14.36 3.87
CA PHE A 405 -1.24 13.12 3.20
C PHE A 405 -2.44 12.19 2.94
N LEU A 406 -3.31 11.99 3.92
CA LEU A 406 -4.54 11.19 3.77
C LEU A 406 -5.48 11.78 2.68
N ASN A 407 -5.60 13.10 2.63
CA ASN A 407 -6.36 13.79 1.59
C ASN A 407 -5.73 13.59 0.21
N TYR A 408 -4.40 13.65 0.13
CA TYR A 408 -3.66 13.40 -1.11
C TYR A 408 -3.86 11.96 -1.63
N ILE A 409 -3.68 10.94 -0.79
CA ILE A 409 -3.84 9.53 -1.20
C ILE A 409 -5.30 9.19 -1.52
N SER A 410 -6.27 9.94 -0.97
CA SER A 410 -7.68 9.71 -1.26
C SER A 410 -8.16 10.40 -2.54
N SER A 411 -7.48 11.44 -3.00
CA SER A 411 -7.89 12.28 -4.14
C SER A 411 -7.14 11.99 -5.45
N THR A 412 -5.98 11.32 -5.41
CA THR A 412 -5.10 11.18 -6.58
C THR A 412 -4.98 9.73 -7.08
N GLU A 413 -5.06 9.54 -8.40
CA GLU A 413 -4.59 8.30 -9.05
C GLU A 413 -3.06 8.25 -8.97
N THR A 414 -2.52 7.26 -8.24
CA THR A 414 -1.10 7.09 -7.91
C THR A 414 -0.25 6.69 -9.12
N LYS A 415 0.05 7.63 -10.04
CA LYS A 415 0.85 7.33 -11.23
C LYS A 415 2.31 7.79 -11.19
N LYS A 416 2.71 8.77 -10.37
CA LYS A 416 4.12 9.21 -10.18
C LYS A 416 4.33 9.80 -8.79
N LYS A 417 5.60 10.03 -8.41
CA LYS A 417 6.06 10.59 -7.12
C LYS A 417 5.45 11.99 -6.90
N ASN A 418 4.25 12.03 -6.34
CA ASN A 418 3.41 13.22 -6.46
C ASN A 418 3.17 13.93 -5.12
N PHE A 419 3.30 13.26 -3.96
CA PHE A 419 3.07 13.94 -2.69
C PHE A 419 4.17 14.97 -2.37
N LEU A 420 5.42 14.53 -2.25
CA LEU A 420 6.56 15.42 -1.99
C LEU A 420 6.69 16.54 -3.03
N GLU A 421 6.49 16.24 -4.32
CA GLU A 421 6.50 17.24 -5.39
C GLU A 421 5.36 18.26 -5.21
N SER A 422 4.17 17.82 -4.80
CA SER A 422 3.05 18.74 -4.50
C SER A 422 3.32 19.66 -3.31
N ARG A 423 4.38 19.41 -2.53
CA ARG A 423 4.80 20.24 -1.40
C ARG A 423 5.91 21.23 -1.77
N LYS A 424 6.56 21.11 -2.93
CA LYS A 424 7.62 22.05 -3.31
C LYS A 424 7.07 23.45 -3.56
N LEU A 425 7.74 24.46 -3.03
CA LEU A 425 7.49 25.86 -3.35
C LEU A 425 8.12 26.17 -4.70
N THR A 426 7.33 26.67 -5.65
CA THR A 426 7.86 27.20 -6.91
C THR A 426 8.57 28.51 -6.63
N CYS A 427 9.85 28.61 -7.00
CA CYS A 427 10.55 29.88 -7.01
C CYS A 427 9.91 30.75 -8.10
N THR A 428 9.07 31.71 -7.72
CA THR A 428 8.66 32.78 -8.63
C THR A 428 9.89 33.62 -8.89
N ARG A 429 10.52 33.43 -10.06
CA ARG A 429 11.37 34.48 -10.63
C ARG A 429 10.42 35.61 -11.00
N ASP A 430 10.34 36.63 -10.15
CA ASP A 430 9.80 37.91 -10.59
C ASP A 430 10.68 38.38 -11.76
N GLN A 431 10.12 38.37 -12.97
CA GLN A 431 10.74 38.92 -14.17
C GLN A 431 10.71 40.46 -14.18
N THR A 432 10.54 41.10 -13.03
CA THR A 432 10.41 42.55 -12.91
C THR A 432 11.28 43.06 -11.77
N THR A 433 12.59 42.94 -11.93
CA THR A 433 13.58 44.01 -11.63
C THR A 433 14.97 43.46 -11.87
N GLU A 434 15.66 44.03 -12.86
CA GLU A 434 17.11 43.91 -12.95
C GLU A 434 17.74 44.46 -11.66
N GLY A 435 18.55 43.64 -11.01
CA GLY A 435 19.54 44.10 -10.04
C GLY A 435 19.07 44.17 -8.59
N GLN A 436 19.09 43.04 -7.90
CA GLN A 436 19.65 42.97 -6.54
C GLN A 436 20.11 41.55 -6.25
N LEU A 437 21.34 41.45 -5.73
CA LEU A 437 22.12 40.21 -5.58
C LEU A 437 21.45 39.21 -4.62
N CYS A 438 21.62 37.92 -4.97
CA CYS A 438 21.30 36.75 -4.14
C CYS A 438 22.04 36.72 -2.81
#